data_AF-G5IDW6-F1
#
_entry.id   AF-G5IDW6-F1
#
_cell.length_a   1.000
_cell.length_b   1.000
_cell.length_c   1.000
_cell.angle_alpha   90.00
_cell.angle_beta   90.00
_cell.angle_gamma   90.00
#
_symmetry.space_group_name_H-M   'P 1'
#
loop_
_entity.id
_entity.type
_entity.pdbx_description
1 polymer ?
#
loop_
_entity_poly.entity_id
_entity_poly.type
_entity_poly.pdbx_seq_one_letter_code
_entity_poly.pdbx_strand_id
1 'polypeptide(L)'
;MEDRKLDTMIEETLEQQASRISMSPERQRKIKQSVRNNKIKEESRMRHISKRKVVLAAAVMCVLMSIVAVAGGKAVAWVSGSSPNNPDISTFADMKKAEDYMGAEIQAVETFSNGLTFDRGFLETVEEWDENNQVVGTFPNVILRYKKGSQRANMSLNPLGQDESSAGHAETQTIAYNGVNLTVTKDNYKFVPVNYKVTPEEQAAMDAGQLYVSYGSDQVEETAYYCVSWDNGLSYLLAAFSDDGLSAEDLVQMAKEIVDAE
;
A
#
# COMPACT_ATOMS: atom_id res chain seq x y z
N MET A 1 6.28 37.83 3.07
CA MET A 1 4.92 38.25 3.49
C MET A 1 3.87 37.36 2.83
N GLU A 2 4.13 36.88 1.60
CA GLU A 2 3.33 35.85 0.91
C GLU A 2 3.36 34.48 1.58
N ASP A 3 4.52 34.02 2.10
CA ASP A 3 4.63 32.73 2.79
C ASP A 3 3.66 32.59 3.97
N ARG A 4 3.52 33.63 4.80
CA ARG A 4 2.59 33.60 5.93
C ARG A 4 1.12 33.54 5.50
N LYS A 5 0.78 34.15 4.36
CA LYS A 5 -0.59 34.07 3.82
C LYS A 5 -0.90 32.69 3.29
N LEU A 6 0.07 32.05 2.63
CA LEU A 6 -0.08 30.69 2.13
C LEU A 6 -0.19 29.70 3.29
N ASP A 7 0.64 29.85 4.32
CA ASP A 7 0.58 29.02 5.54
C ASP A 7 -0.77 29.14 6.23
N THR A 8 -1.28 30.37 6.40
CA THR A 8 -2.60 30.60 7.00
C THR A 8 -3.72 30.02 6.13
N MET A 9 -3.66 30.16 4.81
CA MET A 9 -4.65 29.55 3.91
C MET A 9 -4.64 28.03 3.96
N ILE A 10 -3.47 27.41 4.03
CA ILE A 10 -3.32 25.95 4.14
C ILE A 10 -3.87 25.48 5.49
N GLU A 11 -3.53 26.16 6.58
CA GLU A 11 -4.02 25.84 7.93
C GLU A 11 -5.54 25.95 8.00
N GLU A 12 -6.11 27.06 7.53
CA GLU A 12 -7.57 27.27 7.49
C GLU A 12 -8.28 26.25 6.60
N THR A 13 -7.70 25.90 5.45
CA THR A 13 -8.28 24.91 4.53
C THR A 13 -8.25 23.51 5.14
N LEU A 14 -7.13 23.11 5.75
CA LEU A 14 -7.00 21.82 6.40
C LEU A 14 -7.90 21.72 7.63
N GLU A 15 -8.03 22.78 8.43
CA GLU A 15 -8.97 22.82 9.55
C GLU A 15 -10.43 22.75 9.07
N GLN A 16 -10.76 23.43 7.97
CA GLN A 16 -12.10 23.39 7.40
C GLN A 16 -12.43 21.99 6.86
N GLN A 17 -11.50 21.31 6.19
CA GLN A 17 -11.68 19.92 5.73
C GLN A 17 -11.75 18.94 6.90
N ALA A 18 -10.86 19.06 7.89
CA ALA A 18 -10.86 18.20 9.08
C ALA A 18 -12.14 18.37 9.92
N SER A 19 -12.72 19.57 9.96
CA SER A 19 -13.99 19.83 10.67
C SER A 19 -15.20 19.14 10.04
N ARG A 20 -15.11 18.76 8.76
CA ARG A 20 -16.17 18.03 8.04
C ARG A 20 -16.15 16.53 8.36
N ILE A 21 -15.05 16.03 8.92
CA ILE A 21 -14.93 14.64 9.35
C ILE A 21 -15.46 14.54 10.79
N SER A 22 -16.57 13.83 10.97
CA SER A 22 -17.10 13.53 12.31
C SER A 22 -16.20 12.53 13.01
N MET A 23 -15.47 12.96 14.05
CA MET A 23 -14.57 12.13 14.83
C MET A 23 -14.92 12.20 16.32
N SER A 24 -14.71 11.11 17.05
CA SER A 24 -14.90 11.13 18.51
C SER A 24 -13.88 12.05 19.19
N PRO A 25 -14.27 12.79 20.26
CA PRO A 25 -13.38 13.74 20.96
C PRO A 25 -12.07 13.11 21.44
N GLU A 26 -12.08 11.81 21.79
CA GLU A 26 -10.89 11.09 22.21
C GLU A 26 -9.89 10.87 21.07
N ARG A 27 -10.39 10.52 19.88
CA ARG A 27 -9.54 10.33 18.69
C ARG A 27 -8.92 11.67 18.28
N GLN A 28 -9.70 12.74 18.32
CA GLN A 28 -9.21 14.10 18.05
C GLN A 28 -8.11 14.53 19.04
N ARG A 29 -8.28 14.21 20.33
CA ARG A 29 -7.30 14.52 21.38
C ARG A 29 -5.99 13.72 21.22
N LYS A 30 -6.08 12.43 20.89
CA LYS A 30 -4.89 11.60 20.60
C LYS A 30 -4.11 12.13 19.40
N ILE A 31 -4.78 12.46 18.31
CA ILE A 31 -4.15 13.02 17.11
C ILE A 31 -3.44 14.35 17.46
N LYS A 32 -4.13 15.27 18.14
CA LYS A 32 -3.53 16.55 18.58
C LYS A 32 -2.31 16.35 19.50
N GLN A 33 -2.35 15.38 20.42
CA GLN A 33 -1.21 15.07 21.28
C GLN A 33 -0.03 14.47 20.51
N SER A 34 -0.28 13.56 19.57
CA SER A 34 0.76 12.97 18.72
C SER A 34 1.45 14.01 17.84
N VAL A 35 0.68 14.92 17.24
CA VAL A 35 1.21 16.05 16.44
C VAL A 35 2.09 16.95 17.31
N ARG A 36 1.64 17.29 18.52
CA ARG A 36 2.37 18.19 19.43
C ARG A 36 3.65 17.57 19.99
N ASN A 37 3.63 16.28 20.31
CA ASN A 37 4.81 15.56 20.79
C ASN A 37 5.86 15.36 19.69
N ASN A 38 5.43 15.18 18.44
CA ASN A 38 6.34 15.08 17.30
C ASN A 38 7.01 16.43 16.96
N LYS A 39 6.29 17.55 17.12
CA LYS A 39 6.82 18.91 16.93
C LYS A 39 8.04 19.21 17.82
N ILE A 40 8.04 18.72 19.07
CA ILE A 40 9.12 18.94 20.05
C ILE A 40 10.36 18.08 19.73
N LYS A 41 10.17 16.87 19.20
CA LYS A 41 11.30 16.00 18.79
C LYS A 41 12.01 16.53 17.54
N GLU A 42 11.25 17.06 16.57
CA GLU A 42 11.80 17.65 15.35
C GLU A 42 12.68 18.87 15.62
N GLU A 43 12.29 19.77 16.53
CA GLU A 43 13.06 21.00 16.83
C GLU A 43 14.50 20.71 17.28
N SER A 44 14.74 19.61 18.01
CA SER A 44 16.10 19.23 18.43
C SER A 44 16.97 18.68 17.30
N ARG A 45 16.36 18.05 16.28
CA ARG A 45 17.04 17.41 15.16
C ARG A 45 17.28 18.37 13.98
N MET A 46 16.53 19.48 13.94
CA MET A 46 16.59 20.49 12.87
C MET A 46 17.82 21.42 12.92
N ARG A 47 18.68 21.36 13.95
CA ARG A 47 19.86 22.26 14.03
C ARG A 47 21.04 21.89 13.14
N HIS A 48 21.02 20.72 12.46
CA HIS A 48 22.19 20.24 11.71
C HIS A 48 21.95 19.81 10.25
N ILE A 49 20.77 20.04 9.67
CA ILE A 49 20.52 19.72 8.25
C ILE A 49 20.17 20.99 7.49
N SER A 50 20.93 21.27 6.43
CA SER A 50 20.86 22.50 5.64
C SER A 50 19.47 22.73 5.03
N LYS A 51 19.00 23.97 5.07
CA LYS A 51 17.67 24.50 4.73
C LYS A 51 17.21 24.33 3.27
N ARG A 52 17.32 23.17 2.63
CA ARG A 52 16.68 22.95 1.33
C ARG A 52 15.94 21.61 1.32
N LYS A 53 14.60 21.75 1.28
CA LYS A 53 13.60 20.72 0.99
C LYS A 53 13.43 19.67 2.09
N VAL A 54 12.64 20.02 3.10
CA VAL A 54 12.04 19.03 4.00
C VAL A 54 10.64 18.76 3.47
N VAL A 55 10.50 17.66 2.73
CA VAL A 55 9.20 17.12 2.32
C VAL A 55 8.65 16.30 3.49
N LEU A 56 7.38 16.55 3.74
CA LEU A 56 6.52 16.04 4.79
C LEU A 56 6.60 14.51 4.88
N ALA A 57 6.80 13.98 6.10
CA ALA A 57 6.67 12.56 6.37
C ALA A 57 5.20 12.13 6.16
N ALA A 58 4.89 11.66 4.96
CA ALA A 58 3.55 11.22 4.59
C ALA A 58 3.21 9.89 5.28
N ALA A 59 2.04 9.82 5.91
CA ALA A 59 1.31 8.56 5.98
C ALA A 59 1.05 8.14 4.54
N VAL A 60 1.49 6.95 4.14
CA VAL A 60 1.28 6.47 2.78
C VAL A 60 -0.18 6.02 2.72
N MET A 61 -1.07 6.92 2.32
CA MET A 61 -2.38 6.54 1.83
C MET A 61 -2.18 6.12 0.37
N CYS A 62 -1.99 4.82 0.12
CA CYS A 62 -2.06 4.31 -1.24
C CYS A 62 -3.53 4.31 -1.63
N VAL A 63 -3.99 5.38 -2.28
CA VAL A 63 -5.27 5.34 -2.99
C VAL A 63 -5.00 4.61 -4.29
N LEU A 64 -5.24 3.30 -4.33
CA LEU A 64 -5.31 2.57 -5.58
C LEU A 64 -6.68 2.89 -6.18
N MET A 65 -6.73 3.88 -7.08
CA MET A 65 -7.91 4.12 -7.91
C MET A 65 -7.86 3.16 -9.09
N SER A 66 -8.30 1.93 -8.85
CA SER A 66 -8.61 1.01 -9.93
C SER A 66 -10.04 1.25 -10.37
N ILE A 67 -10.19 1.94 -11.51
CA ILE A 67 -11.52 2.15 -12.12
C ILE A 67 -11.91 0.82 -12.78
N VAL A 68 -12.52 -0.09 -12.02
CA VAL A 68 -13.17 -1.26 -12.62
C VAL A 68 -14.55 -0.81 -13.10
N ALA A 69 -14.69 -0.55 -14.40
CA ALA A 69 -15.99 -0.29 -15.01
C ALA A 69 -16.85 -1.58 -15.01
N VAL A 70 -17.40 -1.95 -13.86
CA VAL A 70 -18.40 -3.01 -13.76
C VAL A 70 -19.77 -2.35 -13.83
N ALA A 71 -20.52 -2.67 -14.89
CA ALA A 71 -21.93 -2.33 -15.00
C ALA A 71 -22.69 -2.92 -13.79
N GLY A 72 -22.91 -2.12 -12.75
CA GLY A 72 -23.68 -2.51 -11.56
C GLY A 72 -23.05 -2.17 -10.20
N GLY A 73 -22.67 -0.91 -9.97
CA GLY A 73 -22.67 -0.27 -8.64
C GLY A 73 -21.82 -0.90 -7.52
N LYS A 74 -20.52 -1.14 -7.76
CA LYS A 74 -19.55 -1.51 -6.70
C LYS A 74 -18.35 -0.56 -6.70
N ALA A 75 -17.61 -0.57 -5.58
CA ALA A 75 -16.56 0.38 -5.21
C ALA A 75 -15.60 0.77 -6.35
N VAL A 76 -15.28 2.05 -6.42
CA VAL A 76 -14.42 2.67 -7.46
C VAL A 76 -13.04 3.09 -6.94
N ALA A 77 -12.83 3.00 -5.63
CA ALA A 77 -11.54 3.25 -5.03
C ALA A 77 -11.39 2.50 -3.70
N TRP A 78 -10.16 2.07 -3.43
CA TRP A 78 -9.77 1.54 -2.13
C TRP A 78 -8.79 2.49 -1.46
N VAL A 79 -8.98 2.71 -0.16
CA VAL A 79 -8.12 3.56 0.66
C VAL A 79 -7.64 2.76 1.85
N SER A 80 -6.33 2.57 1.95
CA SER A 80 -5.67 2.10 3.18
C SER A 80 -4.57 3.07 3.58
N GLY A 81 -4.12 2.99 4.83
CA GLY A 81 -3.03 3.84 5.29
C GLY A 81 -2.30 3.25 6.49
N SER A 82 -0.98 3.23 6.40
CA SER A 82 -0.08 2.94 7.51
C SER A 82 1.05 3.95 7.57
N SER A 83 1.67 4.06 8.75
CA SER A 83 2.88 4.88 8.91
C SER A 83 4.11 3.98 8.78
N PRO A 84 4.94 4.12 7.74
CA PRO A 84 6.11 3.24 7.54
C PRO A 84 7.10 3.23 8.73
N ASN A 85 7.09 4.28 9.54
CA ASN A 85 7.95 4.48 10.71
C ASN A 85 7.35 3.96 12.02
N ASN A 86 6.12 3.44 11.99
CA ASN A 86 5.43 2.92 13.17
C ASN A 86 4.76 1.58 12.84
N PRO A 87 5.56 0.50 12.71
CA PRO A 87 5.02 -0.83 12.43
C PRO A 87 4.27 -1.40 13.64
N ASP A 88 3.18 -2.12 13.37
CA ASP A 88 2.42 -2.86 14.39
C ASP A 88 3.10 -4.19 14.76
N ILE A 89 3.84 -4.75 13.81
CA ILE A 89 4.58 -6.01 13.92
C ILE A 89 6.06 -5.68 13.68
N SER A 90 6.86 -5.66 14.74
CA SER A 90 8.28 -5.30 14.67
C SER A 90 9.22 -6.50 14.60
N THR A 91 8.75 -7.68 14.99
CA THR A 91 9.51 -8.93 14.95
C THR A 91 8.62 -10.06 14.42
N PHE A 92 9.20 -11.09 13.83
CA PHE A 92 8.42 -12.22 13.31
C PHE A 92 7.64 -12.95 14.42
N ALA A 93 8.19 -12.99 15.64
CA ALA A 93 7.51 -13.53 16.82
C ALA A 93 6.21 -12.80 17.20
N ASP A 94 6.00 -11.57 16.71
CA ASP A 94 4.76 -10.81 16.92
C ASP A 94 3.63 -11.19 15.95
N MET A 95 3.81 -12.21 15.09
CA MET A 95 2.81 -12.59 14.06
C MET A 95 1.42 -12.87 14.65
N LYS A 96 1.36 -13.31 15.91
CA LYS A 96 0.09 -13.54 16.61
C LYS A 96 -0.84 -12.32 16.59
N LYS A 97 -0.28 -11.10 16.59
CA LYS A 97 -1.07 -9.87 16.47
C LYS A 97 -1.79 -9.77 15.13
N ALA A 98 -1.15 -10.22 14.05
CA ALA A 98 -1.75 -10.24 12.71
C ALA A 98 -2.87 -11.28 12.64
N GLU A 99 -2.64 -12.47 13.20
CA GLU A 99 -3.66 -13.52 13.24
C GLU A 99 -4.89 -13.11 14.05
N ASP A 100 -4.67 -12.51 15.23
CA ASP A 100 -5.76 -12.02 16.08
C ASP A 100 -6.51 -10.86 15.40
N TYR A 101 -5.81 -10.03 14.63
CA TYR A 101 -6.41 -8.95 13.85
C TYR A 101 -7.25 -9.47 12.67
N MET A 102 -6.74 -10.47 11.96
CA MET A 102 -7.39 -11.08 10.81
C MET A 102 -8.51 -12.06 11.22
N GLY A 103 -8.42 -12.64 12.41
CA GLY A 103 -9.28 -13.72 12.87
C GLY A 103 -8.98 -15.07 12.19
N ALA A 104 -7.77 -15.23 11.66
CA ALA A 104 -7.32 -16.43 10.94
C ALA A 104 -5.82 -16.66 11.17
N GLU A 105 -5.37 -17.91 11.06
CA GLU A 105 -3.94 -18.23 11.02
C GLU A 105 -3.30 -17.68 9.74
N ILE A 106 -2.07 -17.21 9.85
CA ILE A 106 -1.33 -16.60 8.75
C ILE A 106 -0.12 -17.45 8.43
N GLN A 107 -0.03 -17.92 7.19
CA GLN A 107 1.16 -18.59 6.69
C GLN A 107 2.19 -17.54 6.26
N ALA A 108 3.36 -17.56 6.89
CA ALA A 108 4.46 -16.66 6.57
C ALA A 108 5.80 -17.33 6.90
N VAL A 109 6.86 -16.87 6.26
CA VAL A 109 8.22 -17.39 6.46
C VAL A 109 9.09 -16.28 7.05
N GLU A 110 9.86 -16.56 8.11
CA GLU A 110 10.73 -15.54 8.69
C GLU A 110 11.89 -15.17 7.76
N THR A 111 12.52 -16.17 7.14
CA THR A 111 13.61 -16.00 6.18
C THR A 111 13.44 -16.99 5.03
N PHE A 112 13.31 -16.46 3.82
CA PHE A 112 13.22 -17.23 2.59
C PHE A 112 14.56 -17.82 2.19
N SER A 113 14.53 -18.87 1.36
CA SER A 113 15.73 -19.53 0.82
C SER A 113 16.63 -18.59 0.00
N ASN A 114 16.05 -17.57 -0.65
CA ASN A 114 16.78 -16.52 -1.35
C ASN A 114 17.43 -15.48 -0.41
N GLY A 115 17.20 -15.59 0.90
CA GLY A 115 17.79 -14.76 1.95
C GLY A 115 17.04 -13.47 2.26
N LEU A 116 15.84 -13.25 1.69
CA LEU A 116 14.95 -12.20 2.18
C LEU A 116 14.43 -12.58 3.57
N THR A 117 14.52 -11.64 4.50
CA THR A 117 14.05 -11.82 5.88
C THR A 117 12.96 -10.82 6.19
N PHE A 118 12.01 -11.23 7.03
CA PHE A 118 10.99 -10.36 7.59
C PHE A 118 11.61 -9.11 8.21
N ASP A 119 11.09 -7.93 7.87
CA ASP A 119 11.53 -6.65 8.41
C ASP A 119 10.51 -6.05 9.38
N ARG A 120 9.25 -5.97 8.96
CA ARG A 120 8.16 -5.35 9.72
C ARG A 120 6.81 -5.69 9.10
N GLY A 121 5.73 -5.47 9.85
CA GLY A 121 4.38 -5.56 9.34
C GLY A 121 3.44 -4.48 9.88
N PHE A 122 2.32 -4.32 9.19
CA PHE A 122 1.31 -3.28 9.41
C PHE A 122 -0.07 -3.92 9.42
N LEU A 123 -0.92 -3.44 10.31
CA LEU A 123 -2.33 -3.78 10.36
C LEU A 123 -3.12 -2.61 9.78
N GLU A 124 -3.77 -2.83 8.65
CA GLU A 124 -4.50 -1.82 7.91
C GLU A 124 -5.99 -2.17 7.85
N THR A 125 -6.84 -1.15 7.83
CA THR A 125 -8.23 -1.29 7.40
C THR A 125 -8.34 -0.65 6.04
N VAL A 126 -8.80 -1.41 5.06
CA VAL A 126 -9.13 -0.91 3.72
C VAL A 126 -10.56 -0.41 3.77
N GLU A 127 -10.78 0.81 3.30
CA GLU A 127 -12.10 1.38 3.04
C GLU A 127 -12.40 1.32 1.55
N GLU A 128 -13.60 0.85 1.21
CA GLU A 128 -14.10 0.80 -0.15
C GLU A 128 -15.03 1.97 -0.39
N TRP A 129 -14.76 2.76 -1.44
CA TRP A 129 -15.48 3.99 -1.74
C TRP A 129 -16.29 3.85 -3.04
N ASP A 130 -17.51 4.39 -3.07
CA ASP A 130 -18.33 4.46 -4.28
C ASP A 130 -18.06 5.73 -5.11
N GLU A 131 -18.73 5.83 -6.27
CA GLU A 131 -18.67 7.00 -7.17
C GLU A 131 -19.10 8.33 -6.50
N ASN A 132 -19.83 8.25 -5.38
CA ASN A 132 -20.29 9.41 -4.63
C ASN A 132 -19.34 9.79 -3.47
N ASN A 133 -18.14 9.18 -3.43
CA ASN A 133 -17.18 9.29 -2.33
C ASN A 133 -17.77 8.89 -0.98
N GLN A 134 -18.58 7.83 -0.94
CA GLN A 134 -19.10 7.24 0.28
C GLN A 134 -18.42 5.91 0.54
N VAL A 135 -18.05 5.67 1.81
CA VAL A 135 -17.56 4.37 2.24
C VAL A 135 -18.72 3.37 2.20
N VAL A 136 -18.60 2.37 1.32
CA VAL A 136 -19.59 1.30 1.12
C VAL A 136 -19.17 -0.03 1.75
N GLY A 137 -17.91 -0.16 2.15
CA GLY A 137 -17.37 -1.35 2.78
C GLY A 137 -16.05 -1.09 3.47
N THR A 138 -15.67 -2.01 4.37
CA THR A 138 -14.35 -2.01 4.99
C THR A 138 -13.90 -3.44 5.26
N PHE A 139 -12.59 -3.71 5.14
CA PHE A 139 -12.02 -5.02 5.50
C PHE A 139 -10.61 -4.90 6.08
N PRO A 140 -10.17 -5.85 6.93
CA PRO A 140 -8.80 -5.87 7.43
C PRO A 140 -7.82 -6.27 6.32
N ASN A 141 -6.64 -5.68 6.34
CA ASN A 141 -5.50 -6.04 5.51
C ASN A 141 -4.24 -6.11 6.38
N VAL A 142 -3.43 -7.14 6.20
CA VAL A 142 -2.12 -7.25 6.85
C VAL A 142 -1.06 -7.08 5.78
N ILE A 143 -0.11 -6.19 6.00
CA ILE A 143 1.06 -6.04 5.12
C ILE A 143 2.30 -6.52 5.86
N LEU A 144 3.00 -7.51 5.33
CA LEU A 144 4.33 -7.93 5.79
C LEU A 144 5.38 -7.47 4.78
N ARG A 145 6.50 -6.94 5.27
CA ARG A 145 7.62 -6.49 4.43
C ARG A 145 8.84 -7.36 4.65
N TYR A 146 9.50 -7.68 3.55
CA TYR A 146 10.71 -8.49 3.50
C TYR A 146 11.85 -7.72 2.85
N LYS A 147 13.09 -7.97 3.29
CA LYS A 147 14.24 -7.30 2.72
C LYS A 147 15.52 -8.14 2.72
N LYS A 148 16.38 -7.87 1.74
CA LYS A 148 17.78 -8.30 1.69
C LYS A 148 18.62 -7.25 0.97
N GLY A 149 19.47 -6.53 1.68
CA GLY A 149 20.25 -5.43 1.09
C GLY A 149 19.34 -4.34 0.49
N SER A 150 19.34 -4.18 -0.84
CA SER A 150 18.41 -3.31 -1.57
C SER A 150 17.11 -4.00 -1.98
N GLN A 151 17.05 -5.34 -1.99
CA GLN A 151 15.86 -6.08 -2.43
C GLN A 151 14.72 -5.95 -1.44
N ARG A 152 13.49 -5.72 -1.95
CA ARG A 152 12.27 -5.55 -1.16
C ARG A 152 11.14 -6.37 -1.76
N ALA A 153 10.36 -7.02 -0.91
CA ALA A 153 9.10 -7.63 -1.27
C ALA A 153 8.05 -7.28 -0.20
N ASN A 154 6.81 -7.15 -0.64
CA ASN A 154 5.66 -6.94 0.24
C ASN A 154 4.71 -8.13 0.09
N MET A 155 4.12 -8.56 1.19
CA MET A 155 3.04 -9.53 1.21
C MET A 155 1.81 -8.86 1.78
N SER A 156 0.70 -8.86 1.04
CA SER A 156 -0.61 -8.44 1.51
C SER A 156 -1.44 -9.68 1.83
N LEU A 157 -2.23 -9.60 2.90
CA LEU A 157 -3.20 -10.61 3.27
C LEU A 157 -4.54 -9.95 3.61
N ASN A 158 -5.60 -10.39 2.96
CA ASN A 158 -6.97 -9.92 3.14
C ASN A 158 -7.94 -11.12 3.20
N PRO A 159 -9.18 -10.92 3.66
CA PRO A 159 -10.22 -11.93 3.55
C PRO A 159 -10.46 -12.35 2.08
N LEU A 160 -10.85 -13.60 1.88
CA LEU A 160 -11.19 -14.11 0.55
C LEU A 160 -12.29 -13.27 -0.13
N GLY A 161 -12.19 -13.13 -1.45
CA GLY A 161 -13.18 -12.41 -2.26
C GLY A 161 -13.05 -10.89 -2.24
N GLN A 162 -11.99 -10.36 -1.62
CA GLN A 162 -11.64 -8.94 -1.58
C GLN A 162 -10.60 -8.54 -2.64
N ASP A 163 -10.30 -9.43 -3.59
CA ASP A 163 -9.31 -9.15 -4.63
C ASP A 163 -9.94 -8.50 -5.85
N GLU A 164 -9.13 -7.67 -6.52
CA GLU A 164 -9.44 -7.25 -7.86
C GLU A 164 -9.47 -8.46 -8.80
N SER A 165 -10.41 -8.42 -9.74
CA SER A 165 -10.42 -9.36 -10.83
C SER A 165 -9.06 -9.36 -11.53
N SER A 166 -8.51 -10.54 -11.82
CA SER A 166 -7.32 -10.65 -12.69
C SER A 166 -7.55 -10.11 -14.12
N ALA A 167 -8.80 -9.77 -14.46
CA ALA A 167 -9.14 -9.05 -15.67
C ALA A 167 -8.60 -7.62 -15.62
N GLY A 168 -7.52 -7.37 -16.35
CA GLY A 168 -6.89 -6.05 -16.44
C GLY A 168 -5.37 -6.11 -16.47
N HIS A 169 -4.75 -7.16 -15.92
CA HIS A 169 -3.29 -7.25 -15.90
C HIS A 169 -2.68 -7.43 -17.29
N ALA A 170 -1.51 -6.84 -17.52
CA ALA A 170 -0.84 -6.87 -18.82
C ALA A 170 -0.37 -8.28 -19.21
N GLU A 171 0.06 -9.09 -18.24
CA GLU A 171 0.47 -10.48 -18.40
C GLU A 171 -0.06 -11.31 -17.23
N THR A 172 -0.60 -12.50 -17.51
CA THR A 172 -1.13 -13.41 -16.49
C THR A 172 -0.69 -14.86 -16.77
N GLN A 173 -0.15 -15.54 -15.76
CA GLN A 173 0.18 -16.97 -15.80
C GLN A 173 -0.33 -17.66 -14.53
N THR A 174 -0.94 -18.83 -14.67
CA THR A 174 -1.36 -19.65 -13.51
C THR A 174 -0.47 -20.88 -13.37
N ILE A 175 -0.01 -21.14 -12.13
CA ILE A 175 0.84 -22.28 -11.76
C ILE A 175 0.14 -23.05 -10.64
N ALA A 176 -0.24 -24.31 -10.90
CA ALA A 176 -0.76 -25.19 -9.87
C ALA A 176 0.38 -25.71 -8.98
N TYR A 177 0.24 -25.58 -7.66
CA TYR A 177 1.24 -26.04 -6.69
C TYR A 177 0.57 -26.43 -5.37
N ASN A 178 0.83 -27.64 -4.85
CA ASN A 178 0.34 -28.14 -3.56
C ASN A 178 -1.14 -27.82 -3.24
N GLY A 179 -2.01 -27.93 -4.24
CA GLY A 179 -3.46 -27.73 -4.07
C GLY A 179 -3.93 -26.28 -4.19
N VAL A 180 -3.02 -25.31 -4.34
CA VAL A 180 -3.35 -23.91 -4.64
C VAL A 180 -3.00 -23.56 -6.09
N ASN A 181 -3.61 -22.48 -6.59
CA ASN A 181 -3.29 -21.90 -7.89
C ASN A 181 -2.60 -20.56 -7.68
N LEU A 182 -1.30 -20.50 -7.98
CA LEU A 182 -0.53 -19.26 -7.97
C LEU A 182 -0.80 -18.51 -9.27
N THR A 183 -1.33 -17.29 -9.19
CA THR A 183 -1.55 -16.41 -10.32
C THR A 183 -0.46 -15.35 -10.34
N VAL A 184 0.40 -15.43 -11.35
CA VAL A 184 1.48 -14.46 -11.59
C VAL A 184 0.94 -13.39 -12.50
N THR A 185 1.06 -12.13 -12.08
CA THR A 185 0.73 -10.97 -12.90
C THR A 185 1.87 -9.97 -12.94
N LYS A 186 1.87 -9.16 -13.98
CA LYS A 186 2.80 -8.05 -14.15
C LYS A 186 2.02 -6.81 -14.57
N ASP A 187 2.16 -5.77 -13.77
CA ASP A 187 1.58 -4.47 -14.02
C ASP A 187 2.68 -3.46 -14.32
N ASN A 188 2.42 -2.54 -15.25
CA ASN A 188 3.34 -1.44 -15.51
C ASN A 188 2.82 -0.21 -14.77
N TYR A 189 3.65 0.36 -13.90
CA TYR A 189 3.33 1.57 -13.16
C TYR A 189 4.11 2.75 -13.71
N LYS A 190 3.43 3.89 -13.78
CA LYS A 190 4.02 5.19 -14.03
C LYS A 190 3.70 6.13 -12.88
N PHE A 191 4.70 6.39 -12.06
CA PHE A 191 4.60 7.34 -10.96
C PHE A 191 4.87 8.75 -11.48
N VAL A 192 3.98 9.69 -11.18
CA VAL A 192 4.02 11.03 -11.76
C VAL A 192 3.76 12.13 -10.73
N PRO A 193 4.20 13.37 -11.01
CA PRO A 193 3.83 14.54 -10.21
C PRO A 193 2.33 14.84 -10.24
N VAL A 194 1.85 15.51 -9.19
CA VAL A 194 0.42 15.88 -9.03
C VAL A 194 -0.14 16.75 -10.17
N ASN A 195 0.72 17.42 -10.93
CA ASN A 195 0.34 18.26 -12.07
C ASN A 195 0.59 17.59 -13.44
N TYR A 196 0.93 16.31 -13.46
CA TYR A 196 1.11 15.54 -14.68
C TYR A 196 -0.20 15.45 -15.47
N LYS A 197 -0.10 15.45 -16.80
CA LYS A 197 -1.24 15.29 -17.70
C LYS A 197 -1.06 13.99 -18.49
N VAL A 198 -1.95 13.05 -18.24
CA VAL A 198 -2.05 11.79 -18.99
C VAL A 198 -2.28 12.10 -20.47
N THR A 199 -1.46 11.48 -21.33
CA THR A 199 -1.59 11.58 -22.77
C THR A 199 -2.70 10.65 -23.28
N PRO A 200 -3.26 10.88 -24.50
CA PRO A 200 -4.26 9.98 -25.07
C PRO A 200 -3.78 8.53 -25.20
N GLU A 201 -2.49 8.31 -25.45
CA GLU A 201 -1.88 6.98 -25.53
C GLU A 201 -1.83 6.30 -24.17
N GLU A 202 -1.44 7.03 -23.12
CA GLU A 202 -1.44 6.53 -21.75
C GLU A 202 -2.86 6.25 -21.24
N GLN A 203 -3.83 7.09 -21.59
CA GLN A 203 -5.23 6.83 -21.27
C GLN A 203 -5.72 5.54 -21.93
N ALA A 204 -5.40 5.31 -23.21
CA ALA A 204 -5.74 4.07 -23.89
C ALA A 204 -5.06 2.84 -23.24
N ALA A 205 -3.82 2.98 -22.78
CA ALA A 205 -3.11 1.92 -22.06
C ALA A 205 -3.74 1.65 -20.68
N MET A 206 -4.17 2.69 -19.96
CA MET A 206 -4.91 2.58 -18.70
C MET A 206 -6.27 1.91 -18.91
N ASP A 207 -7.02 2.32 -19.93
CA ASP A 207 -8.33 1.73 -20.27
C ASP A 207 -8.20 0.26 -20.66
N ALA A 208 -7.04 -0.14 -21.20
CA ALA A 208 -6.70 -1.52 -21.52
C ALA A 208 -6.08 -2.30 -20.34
N GLY A 209 -5.90 -1.68 -19.17
CA GLY A 209 -5.25 -2.27 -17.99
C GLY A 209 -3.73 -2.48 -18.12
N GLN A 210 -3.13 -1.99 -19.20
CA GLN A 210 -1.70 -2.19 -19.48
C GLN A 210 -0.77 -1.23 -18.72
N LEU A 211 -1.33 -0.15 -18.16
CA LEU A 211 -0.61 0.91 -17.47
C LEU A 211 -1.42 1.43 -16.29
N TYR A 212 -0.78 1.56 -15.12
CA TYR A 212 -1.33 2.23 -13.95
C TYR A 212 -0.56 3.52 -13.69
N VAL A 213 -1.24 4.66 -13.80
CA VAL A 213 -0.65 5.96 -13.49
C VAL A 213 -0.93 6.33 -12.03
N SER A 214 0.12 6.49 -11.25
CA SER A 214 0.05 6.80 -9.82
C SER A 214 0.61 8.19 -9.53
N TYR A 215 -0.19 9.05 -8.91
CA TYR A 215 0.19 10.44 -8.63
C TYR A 215 0.86 10.57 -7.26
N GLY A 216 1.86 11.46 -7.18
CA GLY A 216 2.52 11.82 -5.92
C GLY A 216 4.04 11.71 -5.93
N SER A 217 4.64 11.31 -7.06
CA SER A 217 6.11 11.32 -7.20
C SER A 217 6.65 12.71 -7.51
N ASP A 218 7.90 12.98 -7.12
CA ASP A 218 8.60 14.22 -7.46
C ASP A 218 8.93 14.32 -8.96
N GLN A 219 9.03 13.17 -9.62
CA GLN A 219 9.40 13.05 -11.03
C GLN A 219 8.63 11.90 -11.69
N VAL A 220 8.71 11.83 -13.02
CA VAL A 220 8.13 10.71 -13.76
C VAL A 220 9.05 9.51 -13.63
N GLU A 221 8.52 8.40 -13.12
CA GLU A 221 9.22 7.13 -12.95
C GLU A 221 8.35 6.01 -13.53
N GLU A 222 8.95 5.12 -14.29
CA GLU A 222 8.27 3.96 -14.87
C GLU A 222 8.93 2.70 -14.34
N THR A 223 8.13 1.78 -13.82
CA THR A 223 8.61 0.53 -13.26
C THR A 223 7.57 -0.57 -13.47
N ALA A 224 8.01 -1.82 -13.60
CA ALA A 224 7.09 -2.96 -13.54
C ALA A 224 6.90 -3.41 -12.10
N TYR A 225 5.71 -3.90 -11.80
CA TYR A 225 5.31 -4.47 -10.52
C TYR A 225 4.90 -5.92 -10.75
N TYR A 226 5.66 -6.84 -10.17
CA TYR A 226 5.38 -8.26 -10.24
C TYR A 226 4.54 -8.67 -9.05
N CYS A 227 3.52 -9.46 -9.31
CA CYS A 227 2.57 -9.93 -8.33
C CYS A 227 2.42 -11.46 -8.45
N VAL A 228 2.34 -12.15 -7.32
CA VAL A 228 1.94 -13.56 -7.24
C VAL A 228 0.84 -13.65 -6.20
N SER A 229 -0.37 -14.01 -6.62
CA SER A 229 -1.51 -14.16 -5.73
C SER A 229 -2.03 -15.59 -5.66
N TRP A 230 -2.58 -15.98 -4.50
CA TRP A 230 -3.22 -17.27 -4.30
C TRP A 230 -4.15 -17.23 -3.08
N ASP A 231 -5.12 -18.15 -3.07
CA ASP A 231 -6.01 -18.35 -1.94
C ASP A 231 -5.55 -19.54 -1.10
N ASN A 232 -5.42 -19.35 0.21
CA ASN A 232 -5.27 -20.43 1.19
C ASN A 232 -5.88 -20.04 2.55
N GLY A 233 -7.21 -20.06 2.65
CA GLY A 233 -7.97 -19.58 3.81
C GLY A 233 -8.07 -18.05 3.91
N LEU A 234 -7.02 -17.35 3.49
CA LEU A 234 -6.97 -15.92 3.17
C LEU A 234 -6.55 -15.75 1.71
N SER A 235 -6.75 -14.56 1.14
CA SER A 235 -6.07 -14.22 -0.11
C SER A 235 -4.71 -13.62 0.22
N TYR A 236 -3.71 -14.09 -0.52
CA TYR A 236 -2.32 -13.69 -0.43
C TYR A 236 -1.92 -12.98 -1.70
N LEU A 237 -1.14 -11.90 -1.55
CA LEU A 237 -0.49 -11.21 -2.65
C LEU A 237 0.96 -10.93 -2.28
N LEU A 238 1.90 -11.63 -2.91
CA LEU A 238 3.31 -11.26 -2.89
C LEU A 238 3.60 -10.31 -4.05
N ALA A 239 4.30 -9.23 -3.77
CA ALA A 239 4.66 -8.28 -4.81
C ALA A 239 5.99 -7.57 -4.58
N ALA A 240 6.64 -7.21 -5.68
CA ALA A 240 7.89 -6.46 -5.71
C ALA A 240 7.98 -5.59 -6.96
N PHE A 241 8.65 -4.44 -6.85
CA PHE A 241 9.01 -3.67 -8.03
C PHE A 241 10.16 -4.36 -8.76
N SER A 242 10.15 -4.27 -10.09
CA SER A 242 11.22 -4.80 -10.95
C SER A 242 12.60 -4.22 -10.60
N ASP A 243 12.64 -2.97 -10.13
CA ASP A 243 13.87 -2.29 -9.72
C ASP A 243 14.40 -2.74 -8.35
N ASP A 244 13.60 -3.48 -7.57
CA ASP A 244 14.04 -4.09 -6.30
C ASP A 244 14.92 -5.33 -6.54
N GLY A 245 15.20 -5.70 -7.79
CA GLY A 245 16.09 -6.81 -8.11
C GLY A 245 15.54 -8.18 -7.72
N LEU A 246 14.22 -8.33 -7.77
CA LEU A 246 13.50 -9.59 -7.68
C LEU A 246 12.77 -9.84 -9.00
N SER A 247 12.84 -11.08 -9.50
CA SER A 247 12.07 -11.50 -10.67
C SER A 247 10.71 -12.08 -10.28
N ALA A 248 9.84 -12.29 -11.27
CA ALA A 248 8.60 -13.03 -11.06
C ALA A 248 8.86 -14.46 -10.57
N GLU A 249 9.92 -15.13 -11.05
CA GLU A 249 10.32 -16.46 -10.59
C GLU A 249 10.76 -16.46 -9.12
N ASP A 250 11.46 -15.41 -8.66
CA ASP A 250 11.80 -15.26 -7.25
C ASP A 250 10.53 -15.18 -6.38
N LEU A 251 9.53 -14.39 -6.80
CA LEU A 251 8.26 -14.28 -6.08
C LEU A 251 7.46 -15.60 -6.11
N VAL A 252 7.46 -16.32 -7.23
CA VAL A 252 6.83 -17.65 -7.32
C VAL A 252 7.51 -18.62 -6.35
N GLN A 253 8.83 -18.60 -6.25
CA GLN A 253 9.54 -19.46 -5.32
C GLN A 253 9.24 -19.09 -3.86
N MET A 254 9.16 -17.79 -3.54
CA MET A 254 8.73 -17.32 -2.22
C MET A 254 7.29 -17.74 -1.89
N ALA A 255 6.37 -17.65 -2.84
CA ALA A 255 4.98 -18.11 -2.67
C ALA A 255 4.93 -19.61 -2.33
N LYS A 256 5.70 -20.43 -3.05
CA LYS A 256 5.81 -21.87 -2.76
C LYS A 256 6.33 -22.15 -1.35
N GLU A 257 7.35 -21.42 -0.91
CA GLU A 257 7.88 -21.57 0.46
C GLU A 257 6.85 -21.21 1.53
N ILE A 258 5.95 -20.26 1.28
CA ILE A 258 4.83 -19.95 2.20
C ILE A 258 3.79 -21.06 2.19
N VAL A 259 3.41 -21.56 1.01
CA VAL A 259 2.48 -22.70 0.89
C VAL A 259 3.01 -23.95 1.59
N ASP A 260 4.33 -24.15 1.57
CA ASP A 260 5.00 -25.28 2.22
C ASP A 260 5.25 -25.09 3.73
N ALA A 261 4.97 -23.91 4.29
CA ALA A 261 5.21 -23.56 5.69
C ALA A 261 4.13 -24.06 6.68
N GLU A 262 3.28 -25.01 6.26
CA GLU A 262 2.25 -25.67 7.09
C GLU A 262 2.78 -26.33 8.37
#